data_AF-A0A937D5V7-F1
#
_entry.id   AF-A0A937D5V7-F1
#
_cell.length_a   1.000
_cell.length_b   1.000
_cell.length_c   1.000
_cell.angle_alpha   90.00
_cell.angle_beta   90.00
_cell.angle_gamma   90.00
#
_symmetry.space_group_name_H-M   'P 1'
#
loop_
_entity.id
_entity.type
_entity.pdbx_description
1 polymer ?
#
loop_
_entity_poly.entity_id
_entity_poly.type
_entity_poly.pdbx_seq_one_letter_code
_entity_poly.pdbx_strand_id
1 'polypeptide(L)'
;MDTNHAPADWIADLGTRLGIPRLQAGADGVIALQVQDRMTVHILSNEHDQAFLVFAVVASLPPQPDASQLLSLLEGNRFWHETGGATLSVDDQQPPRVLMSLRLPWAGLDAQGLFDEFELFVDWLSHWQQALMAGPAAPAAAGAAWKPGAFA
;
A
#
# COMPACT_ATOMS: atom_id res chain seq x y z
N MET A 1 -23.25 -14.73 0.56
CA MET A 1 -23.66 -15.41 -0.68
C MET A 1 -22.33 -15.62 -1.40
N ASP A 2 -21.75 -16.81 -1.23
CA ASP A 2 -20.37 -17.08 -1.63
C ASP A 2 -20.32 -17.33 -3.13
N THR A 3 -20.28 -16.26 -3.90
CA THR A 3 -19.90 -16.35 -5.31
C THR A 3 -18.40 -16.54 -5.37
N ASN A 4 -17.99 -17.79 -5.53
CA ASN A 4 -16.62 -18.22 -5.82
C ASN A 4 -16.14 -17.56 -7.13
N HIS A 5 -15.75 -16.29 -7.06
CA HIS A 5 -15.14 -15.57 -8.18
C HIS A 5 -13.71 -16.05 -8.33
N ALA A 6 -13.28 -16.35 -9.55
CA ALA A 6 -11.89 -16.59 -9.78
C ALA A 6 -11.13 -15.27 -9.55
N PRO A 7 -9.88 -15.28 -9.05
CA PRO A 7 -9.08 -14.07 -8.88
C PRO A 7 -8.98 -13.23 -10.16
N ALA A 8 -8.99 -13.88 -11.33
CA ALA A 8 -9.00 -13.23 -12.63
C ALA A 8 -10.25 -12.36 -12.88
N ASP A 9 -11.41 -12.75 -12.34
CA ASP A 9 -12.67 -12.01 -12.51
C ASP A 9 -12.62 -10.69 -11.74
N TRP A 10 -12.12 -10.71 -10.50
CA TRP A 10 -11.91 -9.48 -9.71
C TRP A 10 -10.93 -8.51 -10.37
N ILE A 11 -9.88 -9.03 -11.00
CA ILE A 11 -8.93 -8.22 -11.76
C ILE A 11 -9.59 -7.61 -13.01
N ALA A 12 -10.42 -8.37 -13.73
CA ALA A 12 -11.14 -7.85 -14.89
C ALA A 12 -12.13 -6.74 -14.49
N ASP A 13 -12.82 -6.90 -13.35
CA ASP A 13 -13.72 -5.91 -12.79
C ASP A 13 -12.96 -4.65 -12.35
N LEU A 14 -11.84 -4.82 -11.66
CA LEU A 14 -10.93 -3.73 -11.29
C LEU A 14 -10.48 -2.96 -12.55
N GLY A 15 -10.04 -3.67 -13.58
CA GLY A 15 -9.67 -3.09 -14.86
C GLY A 15 -10.79 -2.27 -15.48
N THR A 16 -12.02 -2.78 -15.50
CA THR A 16 -13.19 -2.07 -16.01
C THR A 16 -13.47 -0.78 -15.25
N ARG A 17 -13.39 -0.81 -13.90
CA ARG A 17 -13.58 0.36 -13.04
C ARG A 17 -12.49 1.42 -13.23
N LEU A 18 -11.26 0.99 -13.47
CA LEU A 18 -10.12 1.87 -13.78
C LEU A 18 -10.11 2.36 -15.24
N GLY A 19 -11.06 1.95 -16.08
CA GLY A 19 -11.08 2.31 -17.51
C GLY A 19 -10.06 1.54 -18.37
N ILE A 20 -9.55 0.41 -17.89
CA ILE A 20 -8.59 -0.49 -18.53
C ILE A 20 -9.28 -1.84 -18.82
N PRO A 21 -10.11 -1.92 -19.89
CA PRO A 21 -11.00 -3.06 -20.14
C PRO A 21 -10.29 -4.38 -20.52
N ARG A 22 -8.96 -4.40 -20.61
CA ARG A 22 -8.15 -5.60 -20.84
C ARG A 22 -7.00 -5.71 -19.84
N LEU A 23 -7.26 -5.38 -18.59
CA LEU A 23 -6.30 -5.61 -17.52
C LEU A 23 -6.07 -7.11 -17.37
N GLN A 24 -4.82 -7.54 -17.57
CA GLN A 24 -4.42 -8.94 -17.45
C GLN A 24 -3.07 -9.01 -16.72
N ALA A 25 -2.84 -10.13 -16.03
CA ALA A 25 -1.55 -10.40 -15.44
C ALA A 25 -0.48 -10.60 -16.52
N GLY A 26 0.75 -10.17 -16.21
CA GLY A 26 1.93 -10.52 -16.98
C GLY A 26 2.25 -12.01 -16.92
N ALA A 27 3.31 -12.42 -17.63
CA ALA A 27 3.75 -13.82 -17.70
C ALA A 27 4.20 -14.39 -16.34
N ASP A 28 4.50 -13.52 -15.37
CA ASP A 28 4.88 -13.83 -13.98
C ASP A 28 3.68 -13.84 -13.02
N GLY A 29 2.46 -13.63 -13.51
CA GLY A 29 1.26 -13.53 -12.68
C GLY A 29 1.12 -12.19 -11.96
N VAL A 30 1.97 -11.21 -12.26
CA VAL A 30 1.92 -9.86 -11.67
C VAL A 30 1.24 -8.90 -12.63
N ILE A 31 0.33 -8.11 -12.11
CA ILE A 31 -0.30 -7.00 -12.83
C ILE A 31 0.43 -5.73 -12.42
N ALA A 32 0.83 -4.90 -13.37
CA ALA A 32 1.43 -3.60 -13.10
C ALA A 32 0.51 -2.49 -13.63
N LEU A 33 0.10 -1.59 -12.74
CA LEU A 33 -0.79 -0.46 -13.02
C LEU A 33 -0.02 0.84 -12.87
N GLN A 34 0.04 1.64 -13.95
CA GLN A 34 0.58 2.99 -13.86
C GLN A 34 -0.51 3.95 -13.35
N VAL A 35 -0.21 4.65 -12.26
CA VAL A 35 -1.11 5.59 -11.61
C VAL A 35 -0.47 6.99 -11.63
N GLN A 36 -1.23 7.99 -12.08
CA GLN A 36 -0.81 9.40 -12.14
C GLN A 36 0.56 9.64 -12.83
N ASP A 37 0.88 8.85 -13.87
CA ASP A 37 2.13 8.91 -14.66
C ASP A 37 3.45 8.74 -13.89
N ARG A 38 3.40 8.40 -12.59
CA ARG A 38 4.61 8.37 -11.72
C ARG A 38 4.66 7.20 -10.77
N MET A 39 3.53 6.61 -10.41
CA MET A 39 3.46 5.48 -9.49
C MET A 39 3.16 4.22 -10.27
N THR A 40 3.86 3.13 -9.95
CA THR A 40 3.52 1.80 -10.46
C THR A 40 3.07 0.95 -9.29
N VAL A 41 1.81 0.53 -9.32
CA VAL A 41 1.22 -0.37 -8.33
C VAL A 41 1.18 -1.76 -8.92
N HIS A 42 1.70 -2.72 -8.19
CA HIS A 42 1.71 -4.13 -8.55
C HIS A 42 0.64 -4.88 -7.77
N ILE A 43 -0.04 -5.80 -8.45
CA ILE A 43 -0.98 -6.73 -7.83
C ILE A 43 -0.56 -8.15 -8.22
N LEU A 44 -0.24 -8.96 -7.23
CA LEU A 44 0.08 -10.37 -7.39
C LEU A 44 -1.05 -11.21 -6.80
N SER A 45 -1.60 -12.12 -7.60
CA SER A 45 -2.51 -13.16 -7.12
C SER A 45 -1.71 -14.28 -6.48
N ASN A 46 -1.91 -14.55 -5.19
CA ASN A 46 -1.28 -15.66 -4.49
C ASN A 46 -2.34 -16.73 -4.15
N GLU A 47 -2.39 -17.79 -4.95
CA GLU A 47 -3.37 -18.86 -4.79
C GLU A 47 -3.16 -19.67 -3.52
N HIS A 48 -1.91 -19.83 -3.07
CA HIS A 48 -1.59 -20.56 -1.85
C HIS A 48 -2.14 -19.86 -0.61
N ASP A 49 -1.99 -18.52 -0.55
CA ASP A 49 -2.43 -17.72 0.60
C ASP A 49 -3.86 -17.18 0.46
N GLN A 50 -4.53 -17.52 -0.65
CA GLN A 50 -5.85 -17.04 -1.06
C GLN A 50 -6.01 -15.54 -0.84
N ALA A 51 -5.07 -14.78 -1.41
CA ALA A 51 -5.01 -13.34 -1.24
C ALA A 51 -4.40 -12.66 -2.46
N PHE A 52 -4.71 -11.38 -2.63
CA PHE A 52 -3.88 -10.48 -3.42
C PHE A 52 -2.79 -9.87 -2.54
N LEU A 53 -1.60 -9.73 -3.12
CA LEU A 53 -0.56 -8.87 -2.60
C LEU A 53 -0.48 -7.62 -3.48
N VAL A 54 -0.89 -6.49 -2.94
CA VAL A 54 -0.76 -5.18 -3.58
C VAL A 54 0.51 -4.53 -3.06
N PHE A 55 1.38 -4.07 -3.94
CA PHE A 55 2.63 -3.44 -3.51
C PHE A 55 3.15 -2.40 -4.49
N ALA A 56 3.91 -1.44 -3.99
CA ALA A 56 4.54 -0.41 -4.79
C ALA A 56 5.84 0.05 -4.15
N VAL A 57 6.74 0.57 -4.99
CA VAL A 57 7.91 1.32 -4.51
C VAL A 57 7.45 2.71 -4.10
N VAL A 58 7.70 3.07 -2.85
CA VAL A 58 7.44 4.41 -2.32
C VAL A 58 8.56 5.35 -2.75
N ALA A 59 9.81 5.02 -2.40
CA ALA A 59 10.96 5.86 -2.68
C ALA A 59 12.25 5.03 -2.73
N SER A 60 13.26 5.54 -3.43
CA SER A 60 14.63 5.06 -3.27
C SER A 60 15.29 5.80 -2.12
N LEU A 61 15.94 5.07 -1.22
CA LEU A 61 16.76 5.62 -0.16
C LEU A 61 18.17 5.90 -0.68
N PRO A 62 18.95 6.78 -0.03
CA PRO A 62 20.38 6.85 -0.28
C PRO A 62 21.07 5.53 0.17
N PRO A 63 22.30 5.23 -0.32
CA PRO A 63 23.03 4.02 0.08
C PRO A 63 23.27 3.88 1.59
N GLN A 64 23.25 5.00 2.31
CA GLN A 64 23.29 5.06 3.77
C GLN A 64 22.09 5.88 4.24
N PRO A 65 20.92 5.24 4.43
CA PRO A 65 19.73 5.92 4.91
C PRO A 65 19.92 6.45 6.33
N ASP A 66 19.31 7.60 6.62
CA ASP A 66 19.29 8.12 7.98
C ASP A 66 18.44 7.21 8.87
N ALA A 67 18.92 6.94 10.08
CA ALA A 67 18.19 6.19 11.10
C ALA A 67 16.83 6.82 11.40
N SER A 68 16.71 8.16 11.32
CA SER A 68 15.43 8.85 11.49
C SER A 68 14.39 8.47 10.43
N GLN A 69 14.82 8.29 9.17
CA GLN A 69 13.95 7.84 8.09
C GLN A 69 13.48 6.42 8.34
N LEU A 70 14.40 5.50 8.70
CA LEU A 70 14.05 4.12 9.02
C LEU A 70 13.10 4.02 10.24
N LEU A 71 13.32 4.85 11.27
CA LEU A 71 12.45 4.91 12.43
C LEU A 71 11.04 5.36 12.04
N SER A 72 10.90 6.37 11.17
CA SER A 72 9.59 6.84 10.72
C SER A 72 8.77 5.74 10.01
N LEU A 73 9.42 4.85 9.25
CA LEU A 73 8.74 3.68 8.64
C LEU A 73 8.20 2.72 9.71
N LEU A 74 8.98 2.47 10.76
CA LEU A 74 8.56 1.61 11.88
C LEU A 74 7.42 2.24 12.69
N GLU A 75 7.47 3.57 12.87
CA GLU A 75 6.40 4.33 13.54
C GLU A 75 5.09 4.25 12.76
N GLY A 76 5.14 4.45 11.43
CA GLY A 76 3.98 4.29 10.56
C GLY A 76 3.35 2.90 10.62
N ASN A 77 4.19 1.86 10.72
CA ASN A 77 3.74 0.47 10.87
C ASN A 77 3.12 0.14 12.22
N ARG A 78 3.34 0.96 13.27
CA ARG A 78 3.04 0.59 14.67
C ARG A 78 1.61 0.08 14.89
N PHE A 79 0.64 0.68 14.20
CA PHE A 79 -0.76 0.27 14.25
C PHE A 79 -1.42 0.21 12.87
N TRP A 80 -0.64 0.36 11.79
CA TRP A 80 -1.13 0.38 10.41
C TRP A 80 -2.22 1.42 10.08
N HIS A 81 -2.51 2.35 11.01
CA HIS A 81 -3.48 3.43 10.78
C HIS A 81 -2.92 4.47 9.80
N GLU A 82 -1.61 4.70 9.85
CA GLU A 82 -0.90 5.65 8.97
C GLU A 82 -0.51 5.04 7.62
N THR A 83 -0.98 3.82 7.33
CA THR A 83 -0.68 3.08 6.10
C THR A 83 -1.92 2.41 5.51
N GLY A 84 -3.10 2.60 6.11
CA GLY A 84 -4.34 1.95 5.67
C GLY A 84 -4.27 0.43 5.71
N GLY A 85 -3.58 -0.16 6.70
CA GLY A 85 -3.39 -1.61 6.78
C GLY A 85 -2.15 -2.13 6.05
N ALA A 86 -1.51 -1.31 5.19
CA ALA A 86 -0.30 -1.70 4.48
C ALA A 86 0.93 -1.68 5.40
N THR A 87 1.98 -2.41 5.05
CA THR A 87 3.26 -2.40 5.76
C THR A 87 4.33 -1.75 4.90
N LEU A 88 5.13 -0.87 5.53
CA LEU A 88 6.33 -0.28 4.96
C LEU A 88 7.54 -1.18 5.24
N SER A 89 8.33 -1.46 4.22
CA SER A 89 9.55 -2.26 4.31
C SER A 89 10.66 -1.66 3.46
N VAL A 90 11.88 -2.19 3.61
CA VAL A 90 13.04 -1.82 2.79
C VAL A 90 13.54 -3.09 2.09
N ASP A 91 13.78 -3.02 0.78
CA ASP A 91 14.36 -4.14 0.03
C ASP A 91 15.90 -4.17 0.09
N ASP A 92 16.46 -5.23 -0.48
CA ASP A 92 17.89 -5.51 -0.55
C ASP A 92 18.58 -4.90 -1.79
N GLN A 93 17.90 -4.03 -2.54
CA GLN A 93 18.46 -3.40 -3.72
C GLN A 93 19.57 -2.41 -3.37
N GLN A 94 20.37 -2.04 -4.37
CA GLN A 94 21.45 -1.06 -4.22
C GLN A 94 21.26 0.05 -5.27
N PRO A 95 20.76 1.24 -4.89
CA PRO A 95 20.40 1.66 -3.53
C PRO A 95 19.11 0.99 -3.00
N PRO A 96 18.94 0.89 -1.67
CA PRO A 96 17.75 0.27 -1.07
C PRO A 96 16.50 1.09 -1.38
N ARG A 97 15.35 0.44 -1.51
CA ARG A 97 14.06 1.07 -1.78
C ARG A 97 13.07 0.80 -0.66
N VAL A 98 12.26 1.80 -0.35
CA VAL A 98 11.09 1.64 0.50
C VAL A 98 9.96 1.04 -0.32
N LEU A 99 9.38 -0.06 0.16
CA LEU A 99 8.17 -0.65 -0.39
C LEU A 99 7.00 -0.44 0.57
N MET A 100 5.82 -0.28 0.00
CA MET A 100 4.55 -0.41 0.71
C MET A 100 3.83 -1.63 0.17
N SER A 101 3.33 -2.47 1.07
CA SER A 101 2.69 -3.76 0.72
C SER A 101 1.43 -4.00 1.54
N LEU A 102 0.36 -4.43 0.89
CA LEU A 102 -0.95 -4.71 1.48
C LEU A 102 -1.39 -6.10 1.06
N ARG A 103 -1.78 -6.93 2.03
CA ARG A 103 -2.37 -8.25 1.79
C ARG A 103 -3.88 -8.12 1.85
N LEU A 104 -4.56 -8.51 0.78
CA LEU A 104 -6.02 -8.53 0.66
C LEU A 104 -6.51 -9.97 0.56
N PRO A 105 -6.99 -10.59 1.65
CA PRO A 105 -7.56 -11.93 1.63
C PRO A 105 -8.77 -11.98 0.68
N TRP A 106 -8.92 -13.05 -0.08
CA TRP A 106 -10.10 -13.27 -0.92
C TRP A 106 -11.37 -13.50 -0.11
N ALA A 107 -11.21 -14.02 1.11
CA ALA A 107 -12.32 -14.22 2.03
C ALA A 107 -12.97 -12.87 2.41
N GLY A 108 -14.23 -12.68 2.01
CA GLY A 108 -14.98 -11.45 2.26
C GLY A 108 -14.66 -10.31 1.28
N LEU A 109 -13.79 -10.54 0.29
CA LEU A 109 -13.51 -9.58 -0.75
C LEU A 109 -14.56 -9.68 -1.87
N ASP A 110 -15.06 -8.53 -2.30
CA ASP A 110 -15.86 -8.42 -3.51
C ASP A 110 -15.22 -7.40 -4.47
N ALA A 111 -15.80 -7.26 -5.67
CA ALA A 111 -15.27 -6.37 -6.69
C ALA A 111 -15.27 -4.88 -6.28
N GLN A 112 -16.20 -4.47 -5.41
CA GLN A 112 -16.22 -3.10 -4.89
C GLN A 112 -15.13 -2.93 -3.83
N GLY A 113 -15.01 -3.87 -2.89
CA GLY A 113 -14.00 -3.86 -1.84
C GLY A 113 -12.58 -3.87 -2.41
N LEU A 114 -12.30 -4.66 -3.46
CA LEU A 114 -10.99 -4.62 -4.11
C LEU A 114 -10.68 -3.24 -4.71
N PHE A 115 -11.67 -2.59 -5.31
CA PHE A 115 -11.50 -1.26 -5.88
C PHE A 115 -11.27 -0.21 -4.78
N ASP A 116 -12.07 -0.24 -3.72
CA ASP A 116 -11.96 0.69 -2.59
C ASP A 116 -10.60 0.54 -1.87
N GLU A 117 -10.15 -0.70 -1.65
CA GLU A 117 -8.83 -1.00 -1.07
C GLU A 117 -7.68 -0.55 -1.99
N PHE A 118 -7.85 -0.67 -3.31
CA PHE A 118 -6.86 -0.19 -4.28
C PHE A 118 -6.76 1.34 -4.27
N GLU A 119 -7.88 2.06 -4.25
CA GLU A 119 -7.89 3.52 -4.15
C GLU A 119 -7.25 3.99 -2.83
N LEU A 120 -7.64 3.38 -1.71
CA LEU A 120 -7.07 3.68 -0.40
C LEU A 120 -5.56 3.41 -0.37
N PHE A 121 -5.10 2.32 -0.99
CA PHE A 121 -3.68 2.02 -1.14
C PHE A 121 -2.94 3.11 -1.93
N VAL A 122 -3.51 3.59 -3.03
CA VAL A 122 -2.91 4.68 -3.84
C VAL A 122 -2.80 5.98 -3.04
N ASP A 123 -3.80 6.31 -2.23
CA ASP A 123 -3.79 7.51 -1.38
C ASP A 123 -2.67 7.43 -0.33
N TRP A 124 -2.54 6.30 0.36
CA TRP A 124 -1.45 6.09 1.32
C TRP A 124 -0.08 6.05 0.66
N LEU A 125 0.03 5.46 -0.54
CA LEU A 125 1.27 5.46 -1.31
C LEU A 125 1.69 6.91 -1.60
N SER A 126 0.76 7.73 -2.08
CA SER A 126 0.98 9.14 -2.38
C SER A 126 1.38 9.93 -1.13
N HIS A 127 0.74 9.67 0.00
CA HIS A 127 1.08 10.28 1.29
C HIS A 127 2.54 9.97 1.69
N TRP A 128 2.94 8.70 1.65
CA TRP A 128 4.29 8.29 2.03
C TRP A 128 5.36 8.75 1.05
N GLN A 129 5.05 8.84 -0.24
CA GLN A 129 5.94 9.46 -1.22
C GLN A 129 6.23 10.92 -0.84
N GLN A 130 5.20 11.68 -0.49
CA GLN A 130 5.35 13.09 -0.08
C GLN A 130 6.13 13.21 1.24
N ALA A 131 5.81 12.38 2.24
CA ALA A 131 6.47 12.39 3.54
C ALA A 131 7.99 12.12 3.43
N LEU A 132 8.37 11.12 2.61
CA LEU A 132 9.78 10.79 2.40
C LEU A 132 10.51 11.80 1.51
N MET A 133 9.82 12.48 0.60
CA MET A 133 10.38 13.59 -0.20
C MET A 133 10.60 14.86 0.61
N ALA A 134 9.73 15.16 1.58
CA ALA A 134 9.81 16.37 2.41
C ALA A 134 11.02 16.37 3.36
N GLY A 135 11.62 15.20 3.61
CA GLY A 135 12.64 15.03 4.65
C GLY A 135 12.05 15.16 6.06
N PRO A 136 12.86 15.00 7.13
CA PRO A 136 12.35 15.11 8.49
C PRO A 136 11.76 16.51 8.72
N ALA A 137 10.44 16.56 8.94
CA ALA A 137 9.80 17.77 9.42
C ALA A 137 10.37 18.11 10.80
N ALA A 138 10.80 19.36 11.00
CA ALA A 138 11.16 19.84 12.33
C ALA A 138 9.98 19.58 13.30
N PRO A 139 10.23 19.11 14.54
CA PRO A 139 9.17 18.69 15.44
C PRO A 139 8.18 19.83 15.64
N ALA A 140 6.92 19.59 15.26
CA ALA A 140 5.81 20.48 15.58
C ALA A 140 5.70 20.54 17.11
N ALA A 141 5.77 21.75 17.65
CA ALA A 141 5.68 22.00 19.09
C ALA A 141 4.41 21.34 19.66
N ALA A 142 4.60 20.41 20.59
CA ALA A 142 3.53 19.72 21.30
C ALA A 142 2.67 20.75 22.06
N GLY A 143 1.45 20.95 21.57
CA GLY A 143 0.51 21.91 22.11
C GLY A 143 -0.91 21.40 22.08
N ALA A 144 -1.25 20.45 22.95
CA ALA A 144 -2.55 20.36 23.62
C ALA A 144 -2.54 19.20 24.62
N ALA A 145 -2.62 19.54 25.91
CA ALA A 145 -2.77 18.61 27.01
C ALA A 145 -4.13 17.88 26.93
N TRP A 146 -4.10 16.55 26.82
CA TRP A 146 -5.28 15.73 27.02
C TRP A 146 -5.57 15.58 28.53
N LYS A 147 -6.83 15.83 28.92
CA LYS A 147 -7.37 15.46 30.24
C LYS A 147 -8.21 14.18 30.09
N PRO A 148 -7.93 13.10 30.83
CA PRO A 148 -8.75 11.90 30.79
C PRO A 148 -10.10 12.13 31.49
N GLY A 149 -11.18 11.71 30.84
CA GLY A 149 -12.51 11.52 31.43
C GLY A 149 -12.71 10.04 31.79
N ALA A 150 -13.26 9.79 32.97
CA ALA A 150 -13.45 8.47 33.56
C ALA A 150 -14.36 7.57 32.71
N PHE A 151 -13.92 6.32 32.49
CA PHE A 151 -14.81 5.24 32.07
C PHE A 151 -15.62 4.81 33.29
N ALA A 152 -16.95 4.91 33.18
CA ALA A 152 -17.91 4.28 34.08
C ALA A 152 -18.35 2.94 33.49
#